data_AF-A0A954RPH0-F1
#
_entry.id   AF-A0A954RPH0-F1
#
_cell.length_a   1.000
_cell.length_b   1.000
_cell.length_c   1.000
_cell.angle_alpha   90.00
_cell.angle_beta   90.00
_cell.angle_gamma   90.00
#
_symmetry.space_group_name_H-M   'P 1'
#
loop_
_entity.id
_entity.type
_entity.pdbx_description
1 polymer ?
#
loop_
_entity_poly.entity_id
_entity_poly.type
_entity_poly.pdbx_seq_one_letter_code
_entity_poly.pdbx_strand_id
1 'polypeptide(L)'
;FNEFLPSLLGPNAIARYQGYDPDVNPGIANEFATAAYRFGHSMLGTDIEFMNNEGNTTHEELELRESFFAPGVLPETGIDGIMKYLASDRAQEIDTLMVDDLRNFLFGPPGSSGMDLASLNIQRGRDHGLASYNDTRAAYGLERATDFSDITSDIELQQSLADVYKSVDQVELWVGGLAEDHLRGTSMGELFTVIIADQFTRLRDGDRFYFENVYTGADLTELRHTRLADVIRNNTSIDNLQRNVFRFRAEVSGRVTRVDGPQANRVLGQSRGVADVTVNLLDESGDIVASAQSDRLGRYRFSELDLGQYRVELELAANQQLIGPRFHEMAITRGMGVNRMDFAIRLVNPARPTNPIPPSGPVPRQAPPVNVAPVAPTPPPPRVVAATPAPLPNQGVAQSNDTVAAMRVVAGALPPGNELKDQAIPQNEESAHRSSQAATRCDDRVTSSPREGQLAQGPQAPDRRGVRRSDPMLSGSAHPTNDIASAHGDVDEEMPLGPLQVDAVFASLGRQSI
;
A
#
# COMPACT_ATOMS: atom_id res chain seq x y z
N PHE A 1 -8.48 -1.68 13.27
CA PHE A 1 -8.22 -3.03 13.81
C PHE A 1 -8.26 -4.14 12.77
N ASN A 2 -9.28 -4.27 11.91
CA ASN A 2 -9.40 -5.44 11.01
C ASN A 2 -8.73 -5.28 9.63
N GLU A 3 -8.51 -4.06 9.14
CA GLU A 3 -7.91 -3.81 7.82
C GLU A 3 -6.60 -3.02 7.89
N PHE A 4 -6.60 -1.82 8.46
CA PHE A 4 -5.42 -0.95 8.52
C PHE A 4 -4.24 -1.53 9.32
N LEU A 5 -4.41 -1.82 10.62
CA LEU A 5 -3.33 -2.34 11.46
C LEU A 5 -2.74 -3.66 10.93
N PRO A 6 -3.53 -4.64 10.45
CA PRO A 6 -2.97 -5.85 9.85
C PRO A 6 -2.29 -5.63 8.49
N SER A 7 -2.61 -4.53 7.79
CA SER A 7 -1.90 -4.12 6.58
C SER A 7 -0.53 -3.52 6.91
N LEU A 8 -0.45 -2.75 8.00
CA LEU A 8 0.77 -2.06 8.44
C LEU A 8 1.72 -2.94 9.26
N LEU A 9 1.20 -3.58 10.30
CA LEU A 9 1.96 -4.31 11.33
C LEU A 9 1.99 -5.83 11.09
N GLY A 10 1.34 -6.30 10.03
CA GLY A 10 1.11 -7.72 9.78
C GLY A 10 -0.05 -8.32 10.58
N PRO A 11 -0.51 -9.54 10.23
CA PRO A 11 -1.80 -10.08 10.65
C PRO A 11 -1.92 -10.43 12.14
N ASN A 12 -0.80 -10.54 12.85
CA ASN A 12 -0.76 -11.05 14.23
C ASN A 12 -0.28 -10.01 15.25
N ALA A 13 -0.09 -8.75 14.84
CA ALA A 13 0.48 -7.73 15.73
C ALA A 13 -0.43 -7.35 16.91
N ILE A 14 -1.76 -7.45 16.73
CA ILE A 14 -2.72 -7.17 17.78
C ILE A 14 -3.40 -8.47 18.20
N ALA A 15 -3.28 -8.83 19.49
CA ALA A 15 -3.92 -10.01 20.04
C ALA A 15 -5.46 -9.93 19.96
N ARG A 16 -6.15 -11.06 20.01
CA ARG A 16 -7.63 -11.09 20.06
C ARG A 16 -8.15 -10.37 21.29
N TYR A 17 -9.20 -9.57 21.10
CA TYR A 17 -9.85 -8.84 22.18
C TYR A 17 -10.40 -9.79 23.25
N GLN A 18 -10.18 -9.46 24.53
CA GLN A 18 -10.64 -10.25 25.68
C GLN A 18 -11.73 -9.56 26.51
N GLY A 19 -12.12 -8.34 26.13
CA GLY A 19 -13.07 -7.50 26.87
C GLY A 19 -12.43 -6.24 27.43
N TYR A 20 -13.27 -5.34 27.92
CA TYR A 20 -12.84 -4.09 28.54
C TYR A 20 -12.13 -4.35 29.86
N ASP A 21 -10.99 -3.70 30.04
CA ASP A 21 -10.22 -3.70 31.28
C ASP A 21 -10.15 -2.27 31.84
N PRO A 22 -10.79 -1.98 32.99
CA PRO A 22 -10.78 -0.64 33.58
C PRO A 22 -9.41 -0.24 34.14
N ASP A 23 -8.49 -1.17 34.34
CA ASP A 23 -7.14 -0.89 34.87
C ASP A 23 -6.15 -0.52 33.76
N VAL A 24 -6.53 -0.66 32.48
CA VAL A 24 -5.74 -0.21 31.33
C VAL A 24 -5.87 1.30 31.14
N ASN A 25 -4.74 2.00 31.00
CA ASN A 25 -4.71 3.41 30.66
C ASN A 25 -4.76 3.62 29.13
N PRO A 26 -5.88 4.15 28.56
CA PRO A 26 -6.01 4.39 27.12
C PRO A 26 -5.33 5.69 26.66
N GLY A 27 -4.66 6.43 27.56
CA GLY A 27 -3.97 7.66 27.24
C GLY A 27 -2.96 7.49 26.11
N ILE A 28 -2.89 8.49 25.22
CA ILE A 28 -1.94 8.52 24.13
C ILE A 28 -0.54 8.80 24.67
N ALA A 29 0.38 7.86 24.43
CA ALA A 29 1.77 7.99 24.81
C ALA A 29 2.48 9.06 23.97
N ASN A 30 3.44 9.75 24.59
CA ASN A 30 4.13 10.87 23.95
C ASN A 30 4.98 10.39 22.76
N GLU A 31 5.67 9.26 22.91
CA GLU A 31 6.45 8.61 21.86
C GLU A 31 5.59 8.12 20.69
N PHE A 32 4.34 7.68 20.97
CA PHE A 32 3.41 7.30 19.92
C PHE A 32 2.99 8.52 19.09
N ALA A 33 2.49 9.58 19.73
CA ALA A 33 1.97 10.75 19.02
C ALA A 33 3.06 11.61 18.35
N THR A 34 4.24 11.66 18.96
CA THR A 34 5.30 12.60 18.56
C THR A 34 6.34 11.96 17.64
N ALA A 35 6.50 10.63 17.68
CA ALA A 35 7.42 9.91 16.81
C ALA A 35 6.73 8.78 16.04
N ALA A 36 6.35 7.69 16.70
CA ALA A 36 6.01 6.45 15.99
C ALA A 36 4.87 6.63 14.99
N TYR A 37 3.74 7.25 15.38
CA TYR A 37 2.58 7.44 14.51
C TYR A 37 2.75 8.56 13.47
N ARG A 38 3.94 9.14 13.37
CA ARG A 38 4.36 10.04 12.28
C ARG A 38 5.10 9.32 11.15
N PHE A 39 5.16 7.98 11.19
CA PHE A 39 5.65 7.16 10.08
C PHE A 39 4.95 7.53 8.75
N GLY A 40 3.68 7.95 8.83
CA GLY A 40 2.90 8.28 7.65
C GLY A 40 3.50 9.40 6.81
N HIS A 41 4.38 10.25 7.36
CA HIS A 41 5.02 11.32 6.59
C HIS A 41 5.97 10.82 5.49
N SER A 42 6.58 9.64 5.62
CA SER A 42 7.40 9.06 4.54
C SER A 42 6.55 8.37 3.46
N MET A 43 5.27 8.10 3.73
CA MET A 43 4.37 7.37 2.82
C MET A 43 3.74 8.23 1.72
N LEU A 44 3.88 9.56 1.78
CA LEU A 44 3.18 10.47 0.86
C LEU A 44 3.82 10.46 -0.53
N GLY A 45 2.98 10.35 -1.56
CA GLY A 45 3.36 10.62 -2.95
C GLY A 45 3.56 12.10 -3.23
N THR A 46 3.88 12.44 -4.48
CA THR A 46 4.17 13.82 -4.92
C THR A 46 2.95 14.56 -5.46
N ASP A 47 1.83 13.88 -5.65
CA ASP A 47 0.65 14.39 -6.34
C ASP A 47 -0.64 13.74 -5.78
N ILE A 48 -1.76 14.26 -6.26
CA ILE A 48 -3.10 13.72 -6.09
C ILE A 48 -3.74 13.67 -7.46
N GLU A 49 -4.05 12.46 -7.93
CA GLU A 49 -4.78 12.29 -9.18
C GLU A 49 -6.29 12.12 -8.96
N PHE A 50 -7.03 12.17 -10.07
CA PHE A 50 -8.47 11.99 -10.12
C PHE A 50 -8.81 10.89 -11.11
N MET A 51 -9.40 9.79 -10.65
CA MET A 51 -9.65 8.61 -11.48
C MET A 51 -11.12 8.19 -11.48
N ASN A 52 -11.63 7.70 -12.62
CA ASN A 52 -12.94 7.06 -12.69
C ASN A 52 -12.90 5.56 -12.31
N ASN A 53 -14.07 4.89 -12.35
CA ASN A 53 -14.17 3.47 -12.05
C ASN A 53 -13.30 2.59 -12.95
N GLU A 54 -13.03 3.01 -14.18
CA GLU A 54 -12.16 2.30 -15.13
C GLU A 54 -10.67 2.52 -14.84
N GLY A 55 -10.31 3.39 -13.90
CA GLY A 55 -8.92 3.74 -13.60
C GLY A 55 -8.33 4.77 -14.56
N ASN A 56 -9.16 5.46 -15.35
CA ASN A 56 -8.72 6.52 -16.25
C ASN A 56 -8.72 7.87 -15.52
N THR A 57 -7.73 8.70 -15.79
CA THR A 57 -7.64 10.08 -15.30
C THR A 57 -8.82 10.91 -15.80
N THR A 58 -9.47 11.64 -14.89
CA THR A 58 -10.65 12.49 -15.19
C THR A 58 -10.41 13.97 -15.04
N HIS A 59 -9.31 14.36 -14.41
CA HIS A 59 -8.93 15.75 -14.16
C HIS A 59 -7.40 15.83 -14.09
N GLU A 60 -6.86 17.02 -14.32
CA GLU A 60 -5.43 17.31 -14.12
C GLU A 60 -5.02 16.97 -12.67
N GLU A 61 -3.85 16.37 -12.51
CA GLU A 61 -3.29 16.08 -11.20
C GLU A 61 -2.99 17.37 -10.42
N LEU A 62 -3.03 17.28 -9.10
CA LEU A 62 -2.57 18.34 -8.22
C LEU A 62 -1.25 17.93 -7.59
N GLU A 63 -0.20 18.72 -7.75
CA GLU A 63 1.02 18.51 -6.98
C GLU A 63 0.70 18.60 -5.48
N LEU A 64 1.34 17.75 -4.67
CA LEU A 64 1.10 17.67 -3.23
C LEU A 64 1.29 19.04 -2.56
N ARG A 65 2.34 19.79 -2.93
CA ARG A 65 2.59 21.15 -2.41
C ARG A 65 1.45 22.13 -2.65
N GLU A 66 0.69 21.96 -3.74
CA GLU A 66 -0.42 22.84 -4.11
C GLU A 66 -1.75 22.39 -3.49
N SER A 67 -1.81 21.15 -3.02
CA SER A 67 -3.02 20.56 -2.42
C SER A 67 -3.29 21.01 -0.98
N PHE A 68 -2.27 21.53 -0.27
CA PHE A 68 -2.41 21.92 1.13
C PHE A 68 -3.42 23.08 1.30
N PHE A 69 -4.48 22.82 2.07
CA PHE A 69 -5.57 23.78 2.32
C PHE A 69 -6.25 24.29 1.05
N ALA A 70 -6.30 23.48 -0.01
CA ALA A 70 -6.85 23.85 -1.32
C ALA A 70 -8.18 23.13 -1.66
N PRO A 71 -9.30 23.44 -0.96
CA PRO A 71 -10.59 22.80 -1.26
C PRO A 71 -11.23 23.28 -2.58
N GLY A 72 -10.60 24.25 -3.27
CA GLY A 72 -11.16 24.92 -4.44
C GLY A 72 -11.40 24.00 -5.65
N VAL A 73 -10.75 22.84 -5.69
CA VAL A 73 -10.94 21.82 -6.75
C VAL A 73 -12.25 21.03 -6.57
N LEU A 74 -12.74 20.89 -5.33
CA LEU A 74 -13.86 20.00 -4.99
C LEU A 74 -15.21 20.38 -5.61
N PRO A 75 -15.57 21.67 -5.81
CA PRO A 75 -16.80 22.03 -6.51
C PRO A 75 -16.89 21.49 -7.95
N GLU A 76 -15.75 21.27 -8.60
CA GLU A 76 -15.66 20.73 -9.96
C GLU A 76 -15.51 19.21 -9.97
N THR A 77 -14.60 18.67 -9.16
CA THR A 77 -14.22 17.25 -9.22
C THR A 77 -15.01 16.34 -8.27
N GLY A 78 -15.64 16.91 -7.24
CA GLY A 78 -16.19 16.13 -6.13
C GLY A 78 -15.09 15.36 -5.38
N ILE A 79 -15.47 14.23 -4.77
CA ILE A 79 -14.51 13.37 -4.03
C ILE A 79 -14.26 12.01 -4.70
N ASP A 80 -15.09 11.62 -5.66
CA ASP A 80 -15.06 10.28 -6.26
C ASP A 80 -13.70 10.01 -6.92
N GLY A 81 -13.19 10.96 -7.71
CA GLY A 81 -11.90 10.85 -8.38
C GLY A 81 -10.74 10.59 -7.40
N ILE A 82 -10.70 11.37 -6.31
CA ILE A 82 -9.68 11.28 -5.28
C ILE A 82 -9.77 9.96 -4.52
N MET A 83 -10.97 9.56 -4.11
CA MET A 83 -11.18 8.32 -3.34
C MET A 83 -10.84 7.07 -4.17
N LYS A 84 -11.03 7.14 -5.50
CA LYS A 84 -10.62 6.09 -6.42
C LYS A 84 -9.09 6.04 -6.58
N TYR A 85 -8.45 7.19 -6.73
CA TYR A 85 -6.99 7.31 -6.76
C TYR A 85 -6.34 6.80 -5.47
N LEU A 86 -6.76 7.27 -4.29
CA LEU A 86 -6.20 6.85 -3.00
C LEU A 86 -6.33 5.35 -2.72
N ALA A 87 -7.33 4.70 -3.31
CA ALA A 87 -7.44 3.26 -3.24
C ALA A 87 -6.54 2.54 -4.26
N SER A 88 -6.17 3.18 -5.36
CA SER A 88 -5.43 2.55 -6.46
C SER A 88 -3.94 2.85 -6.46
N ASP A 89 -3.55 3.96 -5.85
CA ASP A 89 -2.17 4.39 -5.76
C ASP A 89 -1.40 3.62 -4.67
N ARG A 90 -0.10 3.42 -4.92
CA ARG A 90 0.82 2.80 -3.97
C ARG A 90 1.52 3.89 -3.19
N ALA A 91 1.29 3.91 -1.89
CA ALA A 91 2.04 4.76 -0.98
C ALA A 91 3.56 4.54 -1.13
N GLN A 92 4.32 5.61 -0.89
CA GLN A 92 5.78 5.52 -0.75
C GLN A 92 6.15 4.60 0.42
N GLU A 93 7.36 4.06 0.38
CA GLU A 93 7.85 3.15 1.41
C GLU A 93 8.01 3.88 2.76
N ILE A 94 7.83 3.15 3.86
CA ILE A 94 8.13 3.70 5.19
C ILE A 94 9.63 3.60 5.42
N ASP A 95 10.35 4.69 5.16
CA ASP A 95 11.79 4.76 5.35
C ASP A 95 12.23 6.14 5.89
N THR A 96 13.54 6.39 5.90
CA THR A 96 14.13 7.67 6.34
C THR A 96 14.08 8.77 5.28
N LEU A 97 13.43 8.53 4.14
CA LEU A 97 13.26 9.48 3.06
C LEU A 97 11.89 10.14 3.13
N MET A 98 11.77 11.24 2.39
CA MET A 98 10.53 12.01 2.32
C MET A 98 10.55 12.84 1.04
N VAL A 99 9.41 12.94 0.37
CA VAL A 99 9.27 13.73 -0.86
C VAL A 99 9.59 15.20 -0.63
N ASP A 100 10.16 15.85 -1.66
CA ASP A 100 10.60 17.25 -1.58
C ASP A 100 9.46 18.21 -1.26
N ASP A 101 8.23 17.90 -1.66
CA ASP A 101 7.00 18.62 -1.33
C ASP A 101 6.79 18.81 0.17
N LEU A 102 7.22 17.84 1.00
CA LEU A 102 7.17 17.93 2.46
C LEU A 102 8.51 18.38 3.07
N ARG A 103 9.62 18.07 2.42
CA ARG A 103 10.96 18.33 2.95
C ARG A 103 11.41 19.78 2.71
N ASN A 104 10.95 20.42 1.65
CA ASN A 104 11.42 21.74 1.26
C ASN A 104 10.28 22.77 1.14
N PHE A 105 9.04 22.31 0.95
CA PHE A 105 7.92 23.17 0.55
C PHE A 105 6.71 23.07 1.47
N LEU A 106 6.86 22.48 2.66
CA LEU A 106 5.74 22.36 3.59
C LEU A 106 5.21 23.76 3.91
N PHE A 107 4.01 24.06 3.41
CA PHE A 107 3.31 25.34 3.51
C PHE A 107 3.91 26.54 2.75
N GLY A 108 4.60 26.33 1.62
CA GLY A 108 4.82 27.41 0.65
C GLY A 108 6.03 27.25 -0.29
N PRO A 109 6.08 28.03 -1.40
CA PRO A 109 7.18 27.99 -2.35
C PRO A 109 8.51 28.47 -1.74
N PRO A 110 9.67 28.05 -2.30
CA PRO A 110 10.98 28.41 -1.77
C PRO A 110 11.17 29.93 -1.73
N GLY A 111 11.59 30.44 -0.57
CA GLY A 111 11.70 31.89 -0.30
C GLY A 111 10.46 32.53 0.31
N SER A 112 9.36 31.78 0.46
CA SER A 112 8.12 32.24 1.10
C SER A 112 7.83 31.53 2.44
N SER A 113 8.87 31.02 3.12
CA SER A 113 8.75 30.24 4.37
C SER A 113 8.28 28.78 4.24
N GLY A 114 8.60 28.09 3.14
CA GLY A 114 8.51 26.62 3.08
C GLY A 114 9.30 25.98 4.22
N MET A 115 8.68 25.05 4.95
CA MET A 115 9.28 24.35 6.08
C MET A 115 9.71 22.93 5.68
N ASP A 116 10.67 22.37 6.44
CA ASP A 116 11.08 20.98 6.31
C ASP A 116 10.37 20.14 7.39
N LEU A 117 9.40 19.32 6.97
CA LEU A 117 8.61 18.49 7.89
C LEU A 117 9.48 17.46 8.66
N ALA A 118 10.53 16.93 8.05
CA ALA A 118 11.42 15.98 8.72
C ALA A 118 12.22 16.70 9.82
N SER A 119 12.75 17.89 9.51
CA SER A 119 13.43 18.72 10.51
C SER A 119 12.49 19.10 11.67
N LEU A 120 11.22 19.38 11.36
CA LEU A 120 10.19 19.69 12.36
C LEU A 120 9.86 18.47 13.23
N ASN A 121 9.80 17.26 12.66
CA ASN A 121 9.58 16.04 13.44
C ASN A 121 10.74 15.79 14.42
N ILE A 122 11.98 15.91 13.96
CA ILE A 122 13.18 15.77 14.80
C ILE A 122 13.17 16.82 15.91
N GLN A 123 12.97 18.09 15.55
CA GLN A 123 12.98 19.18 16.52
C GLN A 123 11.80 19.09 17.51
N ARG A 124 10.63 18.61 17.06
CA ARG A 124 9.47 18.36 17.94
C ARG A 124 9.73 17.21 18.91
N GLY A 125 10.42 16.16 18.47
CA GLY A 125 10.86 15.09 19.37
C GLY A 125 11.75 15.62 20.50
N ARG A 126 12.68 16.53 20.19
CA ARG A 126 13.53 17.19 21.18
C ARG A 126 12.74 18.11 22.12
N ASP A 127 11.82 18.91 21.57
CA ASP A 127 10.91 19.79 22.34
C ASP A 127 10.07 19.00 23.35
N HIS A 128 9.55 17.85 22.94
CA HIS A 128 8.76 16.95 23.78
C HIS A 128 9.59 16.13 24.77
N GLY A 129 10.92 16.27 24.75
CA GLY A 129 11.83 15.49 25.60
C GLY A 129 11.72 13.99 25.38
N LEU A 130 11.51 13.55 24.13
CA LEU A 130 11.47 12.12 23.81
C LEU A 130 12.82 11.47 24.19
N ALA A 131 12.74 10.25 24.72
CA ALA A 131 13.91 9.42 24.93
C ALA A 131 14.59 9.10 23.58
N SER A 132 15.87 8.74 23.63
CA SER A 132 16.58 8.29 22.43
C SER A 132 15.98 6.99 21.89
N TYR A 133 16.33 6.65 20.65
CA TYR A 133 16.00 5.37 20.04
C TYR A 133 16.31 4.19 20.96
N ASN A 134 17.55 4.09 21.46
CA ASN A 134 17.99 2.99 22.30
C ASN A 134 17.36 2.96 23.70
N ASP A 135 17.12 4.13 24.31
CA ASP A 135 16.42 4.20 25.61
C ASP A 135 14.97 3.77 25.47
N THR A 136 14.33 4.13 24.36
CA THR A 136 12.96 3.68 24.04
C THR A 136 12.92 2.19 23.77
N ARG A 137 13.88 1.63 22.99
CA ARG A 137 14.00 0.17 22.80
C ARG A 137 14.06 -0.56 24.14
N ALA A 138 14.96 -0.14 25.02
CA ALA A 138 15.08 -0.73 26.35
C ALA A 138 13.81 -0.61 27.20
N ALA A 139 13.10 0.53 27.13
CA ALA A 139 11.85 0.74 27.85
C ALA A 139 10.72 -0.20 27.38
N TYR A 140 10.71 -0.57 26.10
CA TYR A 140 9.79 -1.57 25.53
C TYR A 140 10.32 -3.01 25.64
N GLY A 141 11.43 -3.24 26.35
CA GLY A 141 12.01 -4.57 26.56
C GLY A 141 12.76 -5.14 25.36
N LEU A 142 13.09 -4.30 24.37
CA LEU A 142 13.86 -4.67 23.19
C LEU A 142 15.36 -4.52 23.46
N GLU A 143 16.17 -5.30 22.75
CA GLU A 143 17.63 -5.18 22.82
C GLU A 143 18.07 -3.82 22.27
N ARG A 144 19.00 -3.16 22.96
CA ARG A 144 19.62 -1.92 22.48
C ARG A 144 20.51 -2.23 21.28
N ALA A 145 20.47 -1.37 20.27
CA ALA A 145 21.47 -1.40 19.21
C ALA A 145 22.84 -1.02 19.77
N THR A 146 23.88 -1.70 19.31
CA THR A 146 25.28 -1.42 19.68
C THR A 146 26.07 -0.82 18.52
N ASP A 147 25.61 -1.06 17.30
CA ASP A 147 26.16 -0.52 16.05
C ASP A 147 25.03 -0.10 15.09
N PHE A 148 25.31 0.77 14.12
CA PHE A 148 24.30 1.19 13.13
C PHE A 148 23.82 0.01 12.28
N SER A 149 24.63 -1.02 12.10
CA SER A 149 24.23 -2.27 11.44
C SER A 149 23.22 -3.10 12.24
N ASP A 150 23.02 -2.83 13.53
CA ASP A 150 21.93 -3.41 14.32
C ASP A 150 20.59 -2.70 14.06
N ILE A 151 20.61 -1.51 13.45
CA ILE A 151 19.39 -0.76 13.07
C ILE A 151 18.95 -1.18 11.68
N THR A 152 19.85 -1.15 10.69
CA THR A 152 19.52 -1.41 9.28
C THR A 152 20.59 -2.23 8.57
N SER A 153 20.18 -3.04 7.59
CA SER A 153 21.10 -3.74 6.68
C SER A 153 21.60 -2.88 5.52
N ASP A 154 21.04 -1.68 5.32
CA ASP A 154 21.49 -0.73 4.30
C ASP A 154 22.81 -0.05 4.72
N ILE A 155 23.89 -0.37 4.00
CA ILE A 155 25.24 0.15 4.28
C ILE A 155 25.35 1.66 4.05
N GLU A 156 24.62 2.22 3.09
CA GLU A 156 24.65 3.67 2.80
C GLU A 156 23.89 4.43 3.90
N LEU A 157 22.78 3.88 4.37
CA LEU A 157 22.05 4.44 5.51
C LEU A 157 22.86 4.37 6.80
N GLN A 158 23.55 3.24 7.07
CA GLN A 158 24.48 3.12 8.20
C GLN A 158 25.55 4.22 8.19
N GLN A 159 26.16 4.47 7.04
CA GLN A 159 27.18 5.52 6.87
C GLN A 159 26.58 6.91 7.10
N SER A 160 25.41 7.18 6.52
CA SER A 160 24.70 8.45 6.69
C SER A 160 24.35 8.72 8.15
N LEU A 161 23.92 7.69 8.89
CA LEU A 161 23.67 7.78 10.33
C LEU A 161 24.97 8.03 11.10
N ALA A 162 26.07 7.34 10.77
CA ALA A 162 27.37 7.52 11.43
C ALA A 162 28.00 8.91 11.18
N ASP A 163 27.72 9.52 10.03
CA ASP A 163 28.17 10.88 9.71
C ASP A 163 27.48 11.95 10.56
N VAL A 164 26.24 11.69 10.99
CA VAL A 164 25.41 12.62 11.78
C VAL A 164 25.49 12.33 13.29
N TYR A 165 25.41 11.06 13.67
CA TYR A 165 25.36 10.59 15.05
C TYR A 165 26.70 9.96 15.45
N LYS A 166 27.27 10.42 16.56
CA LYS A 166 28.53 9.86 17.08
C LYS A 166 28.37 8.46 17.67
N SER A 167 27.14 8.07 17.99
CA SER A 167 26.79 6.81 18.62
C SER A 167 25.31 6.52 18.39
N VAL A 168 24.96 5.24 18.28
CA VAL A 168 23.57 4.75 18.23
C VAL A 168 22.71 5.20 19.42
N ASP A 169 23.33 5.49 20.57
CA ASP A 169 22.60 6.00 21.75
C ASP A 169 22.11 7.45 21.59
N GLN A 170 22.58 8.17 20.56
CA GLN A 170 22.20 9.55 20.26
C GLN A 170 21.11 9.68 19.20
N VAL A 171 20.76 8.57 18.53
CA VAL A 171 19.77 8.59 17.45
C VAL A 171 18.39 8.99 18.02
N GLU A 172 17.75 10.00 17.44
CA GLU A 172 16.39 10.36 17.83
C GLU A 172 15.41 9.24 17.50
N LEU A 173 14.41 9.07 18.36
CA LEU A 173 13.42 8.00 18.23
C LEU A 173 12.74 7.95 16.84
N TRP A 174 12.36 9.11 16.28
CA TRP A 174 11.69 9.14 14.98
C TRP A 174 12.60 8.64 13.84
N VAL A 175 13.87 9.06 13.84
CA VAL A 175 14.86 8.65 12.84
C VAL A 175 15.19 7.18 13.00
N GLY A 176 15.50 6.73 14.23
CA GLY A 176 15.86 5.34 14.49
C GLY A 176 14.75 4.36 14.16
N GLY A 177 13.49 4.68 14.48
CA GLY A 177 12.37 3.80 14.17
C GLY A 177 11.99 3.74 12.68
N LEU A 178 12.26 4.81 11.90
CA LEU A 178 12.14 4.77 10.43
C LEU A 178 13.31 4.04 9.75
N ALA A 179 14.50 4.07 10.38
CA ALA A 179 15.69 3.42 9.85
C ALA A 179 15.68 1.90 10.05
N GLU A 180 14.88 1.35 10.97
CA GLU A 180 14.86 -0.08 11.21
C GLU A 180 14.41 -0.89 9.99
N ASP A 181 15.14 -1.97 9.68
CA ASP A 181 14.73 -2.93 8.66
C ASP A 181 13.33 -3.49 8.95
N HIS A 182 12.50 -3.59 7.91
CA HIS A 182 11.11 -4.02 8.09
C HIS A 182 11.02 -5.46 8.56
N LEU A 183 10.17 -5.69 9.55
CA LEU A 183 9.82 -7.06 9.94
C LEU A 183 9.05 -7.74 8.81
N ARG A 184 9.33 -9.02 8.59
CA ARG A 184 8.69 -9.81 7.52
C ARG A 184 7.16 -9.74 7.60
N GLY A 185 6.55 -9.21 6.53
CA GLY A 185 5.09 -9.10 6.41
C GLY A 185 4.48 -7.88 7.10
N THR A 186 5.33 -6.93 7.50
CA THR A 186 4.99 -5.61 8.02
C THR A 186 5.63 -4.54 7.12
N SER A 187 5.24 -3.27 7.29
CA SER A 187 5.84 -2.12 6.61
C SER A 187 6.79 -1.34 7.50
N MET A 188 7.28 -1.92 8.60
CA MET A 188 8.08 -1.16 9.57
C MET A 188 8.97 -2.05 10.44
N GLY A 189 9.94 -1.43 11.10
CA GLY A 189 10.81 -2.09 12.06
C GLY A 189 10.11 -2.58 13.33
N GLU A 190 10.89 -3.26 14.16
CA GLU A 190 10.47 -3.83 15.44
C GLU A 190 9.95 -2.77 16.42
N LEU A 191 10.69 -1.68 16.62
CA LEU A 191 10.36 -0.69 17.64
C LEU A 191 9.04 0.03 17.35
N PHE A 192 8.87 0.55 16.13
CA PHE A 192 7.61 1.19 15.74
C PHE A 192 6.45 0.20 15.72
N THR A 193 6.69 -1.05 15.31
CA THR A 193 5.65 -2.09 15.40
C THR A 193 5.18 -2.27 16.84
N VAL A 194 6.10 -2.36 17.80
CA VAL A 194 5.77 -2.56 19.22
C VAL A 194 5.06 -1.33 19.81
N ILE A 195 5.54 -0.11 19.57
CA ILE A 195 4.92 1.13 20.09
C ILE A 195 3.49 1.27 19.57
N ILE A 196 3.29 1.07 18.27
CA ILE A 196 1.96 1.21 17.65
C ILE A 196 1.04 0.09 18.14
N ALA A 197 1.53 -1.16 18.19
CA ALA A 197 0.72 -2.28 18.68
C ALA A 197 0.29 -2.10 20.15
N ASP A 198 1.19 -1.65 21.01
CA ASP A 198 0.91 -1.34 22.41
C ASP A 198 -0.16 -0.24 22.53
N GLN A 199 0.03 0.90 21.86
CA GLN A 199 -0.92 2.01 21.96
C GLN A 199 -2.31 1.62 21.46
N PHE A 200 -2.43 0.95 20.31
CA PHE A 200 -3.73 0.52 19.79
C PHE A 200 -4.38 -0.55 20.68
N THR A 201 -3.59 -1.41 21.31
CA THR A 201 -4.10 -2.39 22.28
C THR A 201 -4.66 -1.69 23.52
N ARG A 202 -3.93 -0.73 24.10
CA ARG A 202 -4.42 0.07 25.23
C ARG A 202 -5.67 0.89 24.91
N LEU A 203 -5.73 1.48 23.72
CA LEU A 203 -6.92 2.21 23.25
C LEU A 203 -8.14 1.30 23.13
N ARG A 204 -7.97 0.06 22.67
CA ARG A 204 -9.06 -0.90 22.55
C ARG A 204 -9.48 -1.45 23.91
N ASP A 205 -8.51 -1.87 24.72
CA ASP A 205 -8.75 -2.62 25.94
C ASP A 205 -9.21 -1.69 27.08
N GLY A 206 -8.76 -0.43 27.10
CA GLY A 206 -9.20 0.61 28.03
C GLY A 206 -10.44 1.40 27.59
N ASP A 207 -11.05 1.10 26.44
CA ASP A 207 -12.27 1.77 25.98
C ASP A 207 -13.53 0.98 26.33
N ARG A 208 -14.27 1.48 27.34
CA ARG A 208 -15.57 0.93 27.74
C ARG A 208 -16.60 0.93 26.61
N PHE A 209 -16.47 1.81 25.63
CA PHE A 209 -17.35 1.94 24.48
C PHE A 209 -16.81 1.28 23.21
N TYR A 210 -15.71 0.52 23.29
CA TYR A 210 -15.24 -0.27 22.16
C TYR A 210 -16.39 -1.12 21.62
N PHE A 211 -16.61 -1.09 20.31
CA PHE A 211 -17.89 -1.52 19.71
C PHE A 211 -18.28 -2.96 20.05
N GLU A 212 -17.30 -3.85 20.30
CA GLU A 212 -17.57 -5.24 20.70
C GLU A 212 -18.16 -5.38 22.11
N ASN A 213 -18.07 -4.34 22.96
CA ASN A 213 -18.73 -4.28 24.26
C ASN A 213 -20.17 -3.77 24.18
N VAL A 214 -20.51 -3.07 23.09
CA VAL A 214 -21.78 -2.34 22.95
C VAL A 214 -22.77 -3.12 22.08
N TYR A 215 -22.29 -3.71 20.99
CA TYR A 215 -23.13 -4.41 20.02
C TYR A 215 -23.02 -5.93 20.18
N THR A 216 -24.09 -6.66 19.85
CA THR A 216 -24.13 -8.14 19.90
C THR A 216 -24.85 -8.72 18.68
N GLY A 217 -24.82 -10.04 18.53
CA GLY A 217 -25.62 -10.75 17.52
C GLY A 217 -25.34 -10.32 16.07
N ALA A 218 -26.41 -9.99 15.35
CA ALA A 218 -26.34 -9.60 13.94
C ALA A 218 -25.60 -8.27 13.74
N ASP A 219 -25.86 -7.26 14.57
CA ASP A 219 -25.24 -5.94 14.47
C ASP A 219 -23.71 -6.02 14.64
N LEU A 220 -23.24 -6.75 15.64
CA LEU A 220 -21.81 -7.00 15.83
C LEU A 220 -21.20 -7.75 14.65
N THR A 221 -21.94 -8.70 14.09
CA THR A 221 -21.49 -9.45 12.91
C THR A 221 -21.35 -8.51 11.71
N GLU A 222 -22.33 -7.63 11.47
CA GLU A 222 -22.28 -6.64 10.40
C GLU A 222 -21.08 -5.70 10.56
N LEU A 223 -20.94 -5.07 11.74
CA LEU A 223 -19.82 -4.15 12.05
C LEU A 223 -18.44 -4.78 11.86
N ARG A 224 -18.28 -6.06 12.23
CA ARG A 224 -17.02 -6.80 12.02
C ARG A 224 -16.71 -7.04 10.54
N HIS A 225 -17.73 -7.11 9.69
CA HIS A 225 -17.60 -7.37 8.26
C HIS A 225 -17.56 -6.10 7.42
N THR A 226 -17.96 -4.94 7.96
CA THR A 226 -17.85 -3.63 7.29
C THR A 226 -16.40 -3.31 6.95
N ARG A 227 -16.16 -2.93 5.69
CA ARG A 227 -14.84 -2.53 5.18
C ARG A 227 -14.84 -1.06 4.81
N LEU A 228 -13.65 -0.46 4.75
CA LEU A 228 -13.53 0.90 4.22
C LEU A 228 -14.01 0.97 2.76
N ALA A 229 -13.80 -0.10 1.97
CA ALA A 229 -14.36 -0.21 0.62
C ALA A 229 -15.89 -0.07 0.60
N ASP A 230 -16.60 -0.64 1.58
CA ASP A 230 -18.06 -0.59 1.64
C ASP A 230 -18.53 0.83 2.01
N VAL A 231 -17.82 1.49 2.93
CA VAL A 231 -18.08 2.89 3.29
C VAL A 231 -17.93 3.80 2.07
N ILE A 232 -16.87 3.62 1.28
CA ILE A 232 -16.65 4.42 0.06
C ILE A 232 -17.82 4.21 -0.92
N ARG A 233 -18.15 2.95 -1.28
CA ARG A 233 -19.23 2.65 -2.23
C ARG A 233 -20.60 3.16 -1.78
N ASN A 234 -20.85 3.20 -0.47
CA ASN A 234 -22.13 3.66 0.06
C ASN A 234 -22.28 5.20 0.02
N ASN A 235 -21.20 5.95 -0.20
CA ASN A 235 -21.18 7.41 -0.12
C ASN A 235 -20.63 8.09 -1.39
N THR A 236 -20.29 7.33 -2.44
CA THR A 236 -19.79 7.83 -3.72
C THR A 236 -20.41 7.04 -4.88
N SER A 237 -20.09 7.43 -6.12
CA SER A 237 -20.47 6.67 -7.33
C SER A 237 -19.44 5.59 -7.70
N ILE A 238 -18.41 5.40 -6.87
CA ILE A 238 -17.37 4.41 -7.11
C ILE A 238 -17.92 3.03 -6.78
N ASP A 239 -17.83 2.09 -7.73
CA ASP A 239 -18.21 0.69 -7.53
C ASP A 239 -17.02 -0.28 -7.71
N ASN A 240 -15.97 0.17 -8.40
CA ASN A 240 -14.82 -0.64 -8.77
C ASN A 240 -13.61 -0.47 -7.83
N LEU A 241 -13.68 -1.09 -6.65
CA LEU A 241 -12.60 -1.10 -5.65
C LEU A 241 -12.20 -2.52 -5.27
N GLN A 242 -10.92 -2.71 -4.89
CA GLN A 242 -10.49 -3.95 -4.25
C GLN A 242 -11.15 -4.11 -2.87
N ARG A 243 -11.13 -5.35 -2.37
CA ARG A 243 -11.85 -5.71 -1.13
C ARG A 243 -11.24 -5.06 0.12
N ASN A 244 -9.92 -4.92 0.17
CA ASN A 244 -9.22 -4.21 1.23
C ASN A 244 -8.46 -3.06 0.56
N VAL A 245 -8.92 -1.82 0.78
CA VAL A 245 -8.37 -0.65 0.09
C VAL A 245 -6.95 -0.29 0.53
N PHE A 246 -6.50 -0.77 1.69
CA PHE A 246 -5.11 -0.60 2.15
C PHE A 246 -4.11 -1.55 1.47
N ARG A 247 -4.55 -2.40 0.52
CA ARG A 247 -3.68 -3.34 -0.19
C ARG A 247 -3.97 -3.29 -1.68
N PHE A 248 -3.06 -2.68 -2.41
CA PHE A 248 -3.07 -2.75 -3.87
C PHE A 248 -2.27 -3.98 -4.33
N ARG A 249 -2.95 -4.93 -4.97
CA ARG A 249 -2.31 -6.13 -5.54
C ARG A 249 -2.94 -6.47 -6.87
N ALA A 250 -2.32 -6.00 -7.94
CA ALA A 250 -2.68 -6.39 -9.29
C ALA A 250 -1.76 -7.52 -9.78
N GLU A 251 -2.37 -8.58 -10.30
CA GLU A 251 -1.63 -9.73 -10.84
C GLU A 251 -2.31 -10.28 -12.08
N VAL A 252 -1.51 -10.75 -13.02
CA VAL A 252 -1.99 -11.48 -14.21
C VAL A 252 -1.40 -12.88 -14.17
N SER A 253 -2.23 -13.91 -14.36
CA SER A 253 -1.75 -15.28 -14.39
C SER A 253 -2.52 -16.19 -15.34
N GLY A 254 -1.84 -17.23 -15.81
CA GLY A 254 -2.39 -18.21 -16.72
C GLY A 254 -1.54 -19.47 -16.79
N ARG A 255 -1.87 -20.31 -17.77
CA ARG A 255 -1.19 -21.58 -18.00
C ARG A 255 -0.91 -21.81 -19.48
N VAL A 256 0.30 -22.28 -19.79
CA VAL A 256 0.68 -22.81 -21.11
C VAL A 256 0.50 -24.32 -21.11
N THR A 257 -0.29 -24.83 -22.05
CA THR A 257 -0.65 -26.25 -22.12
C THR A 257 -0.35 -26.85 -23.47
N ARG A 258 -0.02 -28.15 -23.49
CA ARG A 258 0.19 -28.92 -24.70
C ARG A 258 -1.09 -29.56 -25.19
N VAL A 259 -1.34 -29.44 -26.49
CA VAL A 259 -2.45 -30.10 -27.19
C VAL A 259 -1.91 -31.24 -28.05
N ASP A 260 -2.30 -32.47 -27.73
CA ASP A 260 -1.94 -33.68 -28.49
C ASP A 260 -3.12 -34.11 -29.39
N GLY A 261 -2.91 -34.17 -30.71
CA GLY A 261 -3.88 -34.69 -31.70
C GLY A 261 -4.80 -33.67 -32.40
N PRO A 262 -5.60 -34.10 -33.41
CA PRO A 262 -6.46 -33.24 -34.22
C PRO A 262 -7.79 -32.84 -33.56
N GLN A 263 -8.22 -33.49 -32.46
CA GLN A 263 -9.41 -33.11 -31.69
C GLN A 263 -9.05 -32.32 -30.43
N ALA A 264 -8.44 -31.17 -30.64
CA ALA A 264 -8.00 -30.20 -29.64
C ALA A 264 -9.13 -29.43 -28.93
N ASN A 265 -10.37 -29.91 -29.02
CA ASN A 265 -11.54 -29.10 -28.65
C ASN A 265 -12.44 -29.87 -27.70
N ARG A 266 -11.93 -30.15 -26.49
CA ARG A 266 -12.71 -30.29 -25.25
C ARG A 266 -11.75 -30.56 -24.10
N VAL A 267 -11.69 -29.60 -23.17
CA VAL A 267 -11.10 -29.70 -21.82
C VAL A 267 -9.60 -29.35 -21.72
N LEU A 268 -9.30 -28.04 -21.58
CA LEU A 268 -8.03 -27.50 -21.05
C LEU A 268 -7.60 -28.15 -19.70
N GLY A 269 -8.53 -28.81 -19.00
CA GLY A 269 -8.31 -29.49 -17.72
C GLY A 269 -7.56 -30.82 -17.78
N GLN A 270 -7.31 -31.42 -18.97
CA GLN A 270 -6.46 -32.63 -19.10
C GLN A 270 -5.16 -32.38 -19.87
N SER A 271 -4.92 -31.15 -20.32
CA SER A 271 -3.72 -30.79 -21.06
C SER A 271 -2.50 -30.72 -20.13
N ARG A 272 -1.40 -31.35 -20.54
CA ARG A 272 -0.13 -31.30 -19.80
C ARG A 272 0.46 -29.89 -19.89
N GLY A 273 0.95 -29.37 -18.77
CA GLY A 273 1.65 -28.08 -18.75
C GLY A 273 2.94 -28.15 -19.54
N VAL A 274 3.34 -27.03 -20.15
CA VAL A 274 4.63 -26.91 -20.82
C VAL A 274 5.48 -25.93 -20.02
N ALA A 275 6.66 -26.38 -19.60
CA ALA A 275 7.63 -25.57 -18.89
C ALA A 275 8.48 -24.74 -19.86
N ASP A 276 9.15 -23.73 -19.32
CA ASP A 276 10.21 -22.98 -19.99
C ASP A 276 9.73 -22.30 -21.29
N VAL A 277 8.43 -22.02 -21.37
CA VAL A 277 7.86 -21.13 -22.40
C VAL A 277 7.88 -19.72 -21.84
N THR A 278 8.54 -18.81 -22.57
CA THR A 278 8.58 -17.38 -22.27
C THR A 278 7.22 -16.76 -22.59
N VAL A 279 6.68 -16.07 -21.59
CA VAL A 279 5.45 -15.29 -21.65
C VAL A 279 5.83 -13.84 -21.43
N ASN A 280 5.40 -12.96 -22.32
CA ASN A 280 5.65 -11.53 -22.25
C ASN A 280 4.35 -10.80 -21.87
N LEU A 281 4.48 -9.86 -20.94
CA LEU A 281 3.46 -8.87 -20.61
C LEU A 281 3.87 -7.56 -21.27
N LEU A 282 2.95 -7.02 -22.07
CA LEU A 282 3.11 -5.79 -22.82
C LEU A 282 2.10 -4.75 -22.33
N ASP A 283 2.50 -3.49 -22.34
CA ASP A 283 1.60 -2.36 -22.07
C ASP A 283 0.75 -1.96 -23.30
N GLU A 284 0.02 -0.85 -23.18
CA GLU A 284 -0.80 -0.28 -24.24
C GLU A 284 0.01 0.16 -25.47
N SER A 285 1.26 0.62 -25.26
CA SER A 285 2.19 1.00 -26.33
C SER A 285 2.74 -0.20 -27.08
N GLY A 286 2.63 -1.40 -26.49
CA GLY A 286 3.17 -2.64 -27.02
C GLY A 286 4.59 -2.92 -26.57
N ASP A 287 5.10 -2.20 -25.58
CA ASP A 287 6.42 -2.41 -25.00
C ASP A 287 6.37 -3.54 -23.96
N ILE A 288 7.41 -4.38 -23.92
CA ILE A 288 7.49 -5.48 -22.93
C ILE A 288 7.84 -4.87 -21.58
N VAL A 289 6.88 -4.89 -20.67
CA VAL A 289 7.05 -4.41 -19.28
C VAL A 289 7.51 -5.53 -18.34
N ALA A 290 7.23 -6.79 -18.68
CA ALA A 290 7.72 -7.95 -17.93
C ALA A 290 7.75 -9.23 -18.78
N SER A 291 8.65 -10.15 -18.42
CA SER A 291 8.72 -11.50 -18.99
C SER A 291 8.77 -12.55 -17.88
N ALA A 292 8.04 -13.64 -18.06
CA ALA A 292 8.02 -14.76 -17.13
C ALA A 292 8.18 -16.09 -17.88
N GLN A 293 8.86 -17.05 -17.27
CA GLN A 293 8.89 -18.42 -17.77
C GLN A 293 7.85 -19.28 -17.06
N SER A 294 7.14 -20.08 -17.84
CA SER A 294 6.17 -21.04 -17.32
C SER A 294 6.84 -22.16 -16.52
N ASP A 295 6.24 -22.53 -15.38
CA ASP A 295 6.75 -23.58 -14.50
C ASP A 295 6.53 -25.00 -15.09
N ARG A 296 6.98 -26.04 -14.37
CA ARG A 296 6.78 -27.45 -14.75
C ARG A 296 5.31 -27.86 -14.97
N LEU A 297 4.37 -27.12 -14.39
CA LEU A 297 2.94 -27.30 -14.57
C LEU A 297 2.37 -26.38 -15.64
N GLY A 298 3.19 -25.56 -16.29
CA GLY A 298 2.84 -24.59 -17.32
C GLY A 298 2.36 -23.25 -16.77
N ARG A 299 2.42 -23.01 -15.46
CA ARG A 299 1.86 -21.79 -14.85
C ARG A 299 2.84 -20.64 -14.94
N TYR A 300 2.34 -19.44 -15.20
CA TYR A 300 3.09 -18.21 -15.16
C TYR A 300 2.31 -17.14 -14.39
N ARG A 301 3.01 -16.11 -13.88
CA ARG A 301 2.42 -15.00 -13.13
C ARG A 301 3.24 -13.74 -13.34
N PHE A 302 2.53 -12.62 -13.49
CA PHE A 302 3.04 -11.27 -13.33
C PHE A 302 2.37 -10.66 -12.10
N SER A 303 3.15 -9.98 -11.26
CA SER A 303 2.71 -9.34 -10.02
C SER A 303 3.16 -7.89 -10.01
N GLU A 304 2.66 -7.10 -9.05
CA GLU A 304 3.06 -5.69 -8.86
C GLU A 304 2.75 -4.79 -10.06
N LEU A 305 1.68 -5.13 -10.79
CA LEU A 305 1.23 -4.36 -11.94
C LEU A 305 0.58 -3.07 -11.48
N ASP A 306 0.64 -2.05 -12.33
CA ASP A 306 -0.09 -0.80 -12.16
C ASP A 306 -1.46 -0.85 -12.83
N LEU A 307 -2.23 0.22 -12.67
CA LEU A 307 -3.43 0.41 -13.46
C LEU A 307 -3.06 0.59 -14.94
N GLY A 308 -3.87 0.05 -15.83
CA GLY A 308 -3.66 0.22 -17.27
C GLY A 308 -4.16 -0.93 -18.11
N GLN A 309 -3.96 -0.80 -19.42
CA GLN A 309 -4.21 -1.85 -20.39
C GLN A 309 -2.96 -2.69 -20.61
N TYR A 310 -3.15 -4.01 -20.60
CA TYR A 310 -2.07 -4.96 -20.78
C TYR A 310 -2.44 -6.03 -21.80
N ARG A 311 -1.41 -6.52 -22.49
CA ARG A 311 -1.46 -7.67 -23.37
C ARG A 311 -0.50 -8.74 -22.88
N VAL A 312 -0.94 -10.00 -22.84
CA VAL A 312 -0.06 -11.15 -22.62
C VAL A 312 0.10 -11.93 -23.91
N GLU A 313 1.33 -12.31 -24.25
CA GLU A 313 1.64 -13.13 -25.42
C GLU A 313 2.79 -14.12 -25.16
N LEU A 314 2.91 -15.14 -26.02
CA LEU A 314 3.99 -16.12 -25.95
C LEU A 314 5.12 -15.78 -26.92
N GLU A 315 6.36 -15.94 -26.47
CA GLU A 315 7.51 -16.09 -27.35
C GLU A 315 7.70 -17.58 -27.66
N LEU A 316 7.36 -17.97 -28.90
CA LEU A 316 7.36 -19.38 -29.32
C LEU A 316 8.71 -19.79 -29.88
N ALA A 317 9.21 -20.95 -29.44
CA ALA A 317 10.36 -21.59 -30.07
C ALA A 317 10.00 -22.16 -31.46
N ALA A 318 11.02 -22.39 -32.31
CA ALA A 318 10.82 -22.88 -33.68
C ALA A 318 10.05 -24.22 -33.79
N ASN A 319 10.06 -25.04 -32.74
CA ASN A 319 9.33 -26.31 -32.66
C ASN A 319 7.95 -26.18 -31.99
N GLN A 320 7.47 -24.95 -31.75
CA GLN A 320 6.20 -24.67 -31.08
C GLN A 320 5.26 -23.93 -32.04
N GLN A 321 4.00 -24.34 -32.00
CA GLN A 321 2.92 -23.68 -32.74
C GLN A 321 1.78 -23.36 -31.77
N LEU A 322 1.40 -22.09 -31.70
CA LEU A 322 0.26 -21.67 -30.89
C LEU A 322 -1.07 -22.12 -31.50
N ILE A 323 -1.99 -22.55 -30.63
CA ILE A 323 -3.34 -23.00 -30.93
C ILE A 323 -4.29 -22.04 -30.22
N GLY A 324 -5.05 -21.25 -30.98
CA GLY A 324 -6.01 -20.29 -30.45
C GLY A 324 -5.54 -18.84 -30.57
N PRO A 325 -5.89 -17.96 -29.61
CA PRO A 325 -5.60 -16.53 -29.72
C PRO A 325 -4.09 -16.28 -29.64
N ARG A 326 -3.61 -15.27 -30.38
CA ARG A 326 -2.20 -14.85 -30.37
C ARG A 326 -1.78 -14.24 -29.05
N PHE A 327 -2.71 -13.57 -28.40
CA PHE A 327 -2.53 -12.85 -27.15
C PHE A 327 -3.85 -12.78 -26.39
N HIS A 328 -3.77 -12.38 -25.12
CA HIS A 328 -4.93 -11.97 -24.33
C HIS A 328 -4.76 -10.51 -23.92
N GLU A 329 -5.83 -9.72 -23.99
CA GLU A 329 -5.87 -8.33 -23.50
C GLU A 329 -6.67 -8.23 -22.21
N MET A 330 -6.28 -7.32 -21.34
CA MET A 330 -6.94 -7.05 -20.07
C MET A 330 -6.70 -5.64 -19.57
N ALA A 331 -7.70 -5.09 -18.89
CA ALA A 331 -7.57 -3.86 -18.12
C ALA A 331 -7.34 -4.22 -16.64
N ILE A 332 -6.31 -3.64 -16.03
CA ILE A 332 -6.16 -3.58 -14.59
C ILE A 332 -6.74 -2.24 -14.13
N THR A 333 -7.88 -2.29 -13.45
CA THR A 333 -8.65 -1.10 -13.07
C THR A 333 -8.78 -0.93 -11.56
N ARG A 334 -8.20 -1.84 -10.78
CA ARG A 334 -8.09 -1.85 -9.31
C ARG A 334 -7.06 -2.90 -8.88
N GLY A 335 -6.80 -3.02 -7.58
CA GLY A 335 -6.02 -4.14 -7.03
C GLY A 335 -6.74 -5.49 -7.23
N MET A 336 -6.56 -6.13 -8.39
CA MET A 336 -7.24 -7.38 -8.77
C MET A 336 -6.31 -8.41 -9.40
N GLY A 337 -6.65 -9.69 -9.17
CA GLY A 337 -6.05 -10.80 -9.90
C GLY A 337 -6.85 -11.13 -11.15
N VAL A 338 -6.21 -11.02 -12.31
CA VAL A 338 -6.72 -11.46 -13.60
C VAL A 338 -6.13 -12.85 -13.90
N ASN A 339 -6.99 -13.86 -13.97
CA ASN A 339 -6.58 -15.26 -14.10
C ASN A 339 -7.10 -15.86 -15.41
N ARG A 340 -6.58 -17.04 -15.76
CA ARG A 340 -6.99 -17.84 -16.93
C ARG A 340 -6.58 -17.21 -18.26
N MET A 341 -5.45 -16.51 -18.27
CA MET A 341 -4.79 -16.09 -19.50
C MET A 341 -4.07 -17.29 -20.15
N ASP A 342 -4.83 -18.32 -20.47
CA ASP A 342 -4.27 -19.62 -20.84
C ASP A 342 -3.89 -19.67 -22.32
N PHE A 343 -2.76 -20.30 -22.61
CA PHE A 343 -2.32 -20.58 -23.98
C PHE A 343 -2.25 -22.09 -24.20
N ALA A 344 -2.53 -22.47 -25.45
CA ALA A 344 -2.39 -23.85 -25.91
C ALA A 344 -1.35 -23.88 -27.02
N ILE A 345 -0.37 -24.77 -26.92
CA ILE A 345 0.63 -24.97 -27.97
C ILE A 345 0.64 -26.42 -28.45
N ARG A 346 1.07 -26.60 -29.69
CA ARG A 346 1.40 -27.89 -30.30
C ARG A 346 2.90 -27.92 -30.56
N LEU A 347 3.54 -29.01 -30.16
CA LEU A 347 4.93 -29.26 -30.53
C LEU A 347 4.96 -29.83 -31.94
N VAL A 348 5.65 -29.15 -32.85
CA VAL A 348 5.91 -29.60 -34.21
C VAL A 348 7.31 -30.21 -34.26
N ASN A 349 7.41 -31.44 -34.78
CA ASN A 349 8.72 -32.03 -35.03
C ASN A 349 9.44 -31.16 -36.07
N PRO A 350 10.71 -30.76 -35.84
CA PRO A 350 11.50 -30.14 -36.89
C PRO A 350 11.55 -31.11 -38.08
N ALA A 351 11.29 -30.60 -39.28
CA ALA A 351 11.25 -31.41 -40.49
C ALA A 351 12.53 -32.26 -40.57
N ARG A 352 12.37 -33.58 -40.69
CA ARG A 352 13.49 -34.50 -40.96
C ARG A 352 14.15 -34.00 -42.25
N PRO A 353 15.48 -33.73 -42.27
CA PRO A 353 16.13 -33.35 -43.52
C PRO A 353 15.88 -34.48 -44.52
N THR A 354 15.19 -34.17 -45.61
CA THR A 354 14.94 -35.11 -46.69
C THR A 354 16.27 -35.38 -47.35
N ASN A 355 16.88 -36.54 -47.07
CA ASN A 355 18.00 -37.01 -47.87
C ASN A 355 17.54 -37.07 -49.34
N PRO A 356 18.25 -36.44 -50.29
CA PRO A 356 17.89 -36.56 -51.69
C PRO A 356 18.02 -38.01 -52.12
N ILE A 357 16.96 -38.53 -52.75
CA ILE A 357 16.94 -39.86 -53.37
C ILE A 357 17.96 -39.84 -54.53
N PRO A 358 18.97 -40.74 -54.57
CA PRO A 358 19.88 -40.78 -55.71
C PRO A 358 19.13 -41.32 -56.95
N PRO A 359 19.35 -40.75 -58.15
CA PRO A 359 18.69 -41.20 -59.36
C PRO A 359 19.16 -42.60 -59.75
N SER A 360 18.20 -43.46 -60.08
CA SER A 360 18.40 -44.82 -60.60
C SER A 360 18.72 -44.74 -62.10
N GLY A 361 19.98 -44.95 -62.46
CA GLY A 361 20.44 -45.11 -63.84
C GLY A 361 21.57 -46.15 -63.93
N PRO A 362 21.68 -46.91 -65.04
CA PRO A 362 22.56 -48.08 -65.12
C PRO A 362 24.04 -47.69 -65.22
N VAL A 363 24.88 -48.42 -64.50
CA VAL A 363 26.34 -48.26 -64.41
C VAL A 363 27.02 -48.71 -65.71
N PRO A 364 27.87 -47.88 -66.36
CA PRO A 364 28.79 -48.33 -67.41
C PRO A 364 30.07 -48.93 -66.82
N ARG A 365 30.62 -49.93 -67.52
CA ARG A 365 31.77 -50.77 -67.15
C ARG A 365 33.07 -49.97 -66.97
N GLN A 366 33.84 -50.32 -65.93
CA GLN A 366 35.19 -49.82 -65.63
C GLN A 366 36.25 -50.29 -66.65
N ALA A 367 37.20 -49.41 -66.96
CA ALA A 367 38.49 -49.73 -67.60
C ALA A 367 39.60 -49.90 -66.53
N PRO A 368 40.67 -50.66 -66.81
CA PRO A 368 41.62 -51.16 -65.80
C PRO A 368 42.66 -50.11 -65.34
N PRO A 369 43.40 -50.37 -64.23
CA PRO A 369 44.00 -49.33 -63.41
C PRO A 369 45.39 -48.88 -63.90
N VAL A 370 45.71 -47.60 -63.70
CA VAL A 370 47.07 -47.07 -63.78
C VAL A 370 47.60 -46.87 -62.37
N ASN A 371 48.73 -47.53 -62.10
CA ASN A 371 49.44 -47.56 -60.83
C ASN A 371 50.36 -46.32 -60.73
N VAL A 372 50.20 -45.48 -59.71
CA VAL A 372 51.15 -44.41 -59.37
C VAL A 372 51.42 -44.40 -57.87
N ALA A 373 52.70 -44.22 -57.55
CA ALA A 373 53.45 -44.54 -56.33
C ALA A 373 53.05 -43.74 -55.06
N PRO A 374 53.50 -44.17 -53.85
CA PRO A 374 52.98 -43.70 -52.57
C PRO A 374 53.63 -42.39 -52.11
N VAL A 375 52.81 -41.50 -51.52
CA VAL A 375 53.26 -40.27 -50.85
C VAL A 375 52.97 -40.37 -49.34
N ALA A 376 53.93 -39.88 -48.56
CA ALA A 376 54.20 -40.09 -47.13
C ALA A 376 53.12 -39.60 -46.14
N PRO A 377 53.10 -40.13 -44.90
CA PRO A 377 52.08 -39.83 -43.89
C PRO A 377 52.19 -38.44 -43.27
N THR A 378 51.02 -37.86 -42.98
CA THR A 378 50.77 -36.57 -42.32
C THR A 378 51.24 -36.50 -40.87
N PRO A 379 51.75 -35.35 -40.39
CA PRO A 379 52.03 -35.12 -38.97
C PRO A 379 50.74 -34.82 -38.17
N PRO A 380 50.69 -35.17 -36.87
CA PRO A 380 49.54 -34.89 -36.02
C PRO A 380 49.45 -33.41 -35.62
N PRO A 381 48.24 -32.88 -35.37
CA PRO A 381 48.04 -31.52 -34.88
C PRO A 381 48.51 -31.36 -33.42
N PRO A 382 49.03 -30.17 -33.03
CA PRO A 382 49.50 -29.93 -31.68
C PRO A 382 48.35 -29.78 -30.67
N ARG A 383 48.56 -30.34 -29.48
CA ARG A 383 47.71 -30.17 -28.29
C ARG A 383 47.79 -28.73 -27.77
N VAL A 384 46.64 -28.08 -27.60
CA VAL A 384 46.54 -26.83 -26.83
C VAL A 384 46.27 -27.18 -25.37
N VAL A 385 47.17 -26.74 -24.50
CA VAL A 385 47.13 -26.85 -23.04
C VAL A 385 46.48 -25.58 -22.49
N ALA A 386 45.56 -25.75 -21.54
CA ALA A 386 44.93 -24.67 -20.79
C ALA A 386 45.96 -23.91 -19.93
N ALA A 387 45.86 -22.58 -19.90
CA ALA A 387 46.59 -21.72 -18.97
C ALA A 387 45.60 -20.90 -18.14
N THR A 388 45.73 -21.03 -16.83
CA THR A 388 45.04 -20.30 -15.75
C THR A 388 45.55 -18.84 -15.61
N PRO A 389 44.81 -17.96 -14.91
CA PRO A 389 44.95 -16.50 -15.00
C PRO A 389 45.93 -15.91 -13.97
N ALA A 390 46.46 -14.72 -14.28
CA ALA A 390 47.26 -13.86 -13.39
C ALA A 390 47.14 -12.36 -13.86
N PRO A 391 47.52 -11.34 -13.07
CA PRO A 391 46.62 -10.30 -12.58
C PRO A 391 46.86 -8.86 -13.14
N LEU A 392 45.95 -7.95 -12.75
CA LEU A 392 45.81 -6.51 -13.05
C LEU A 392 47.09 -5.64 -12.90
N PRO A 393 47.09 -4.44 -13.51
CA PRO A 393 47.75 -3.27 -12.91
C PRO A 393 46.85 -2.04 -12.73
N ASN A 394 47.09 -1.35 -11.61
CA ASN A 394 46.61 -0.02 -11.23
C ASN A 394 46.91 1.08 -12.28
N GLN A 395 46.00 2.05 -12.39
CA GLN A 395 46.30 3.41 -12.83
C GLN A 395 45.55 4.40 -11.91
N GLY A 396 46.31 5.27 -11.25
CA GLY A 396 45.81 6.36 -10.43
C GLY A 396 45.87 7.71 -11.15
N VAL A 397 44.89 8.56 -10.79
CA VAL A 397 44.94 10.03 -10.62
C VAL A 397 45.75 10.87 -11.62
N ALA A 398 45.04 11.72 -12.38
CA ALA A 398 45.50 13.05 -12.76
C ALA A 398 44.32 14.03 -12.87
N GLN A 399 44.54 15.22 -12.32
CA GLN A 399 43.63 16.34 -12.10
C GLN A 399 43.38 17.17 -13.37
N SER A 400 42.25 17.88 -13.40
CA SER A 400 42.13 19.17 -14.08
C SER A 400 41.23 20.10 -13.27
N ASN A 401 41.82 21.18 -12.75
CA ASN A 401 41.18 22.29 -12.04
C ASN A 401 40.72 23.41 -13.01
N ASP A 402 39.84 24.26 -12.45
CA ASP A 402 39.44 25.62 -12.83
C ASP A 402 38.33 25.74 -13.90
N THR A 403 37.16 26.29 -13.58
CA THR A 403 37.00 27.69 -13.14
C THR A 403 35.77 27.91 -12.27
N VAL A 404 35.98 28.62 -11.17
CA VAL A 404 35.01 29.19 -10.23
C VAL A 404 34.27 30.38 -10.86
N ALA A 405 32.95 30.43 -10.75
CA ALA A 405 32.17 31.67 -10.86
C ALA A 405 31.22 31.78 -9.66
N ALA A 406 31.69 32.48 -8.65
CA ALA A 406 30.92 32.93 -7.51
C ALA A 406 29.94 34.03 -7.95
N MET A 407 28.65 33.87 -7.68
CA MET A 407 27.70 34.98 -7.73
C MET A 407 27.61 35.58 -6.31
N ARG A 408 28.52 36.52 -6.04
CA ARG A 408 28.39 37.48 -4.94
C ARG A 408 27.26 38.45 -5.30
N VAL A 409 26.16 38.42 -4.55
CA VAL A 409 25.24 39.57 -4.46
C VAL A 409 25.87 40.57 -3.50
N VAL A 410 26.50 41.60 -4.07
CA VAL A 410 26.95 42.78 -3.32
C VAL A 410 25.77 43.73 -3.21
N ALA A 411 25.51 44.18 -1.98
CA ALA A 411 24.65 45.31 -1.66
C ALA A 411 25.08 46.56 -2.46
N GLY A 412 24.15 47.13 -3.22
CA GLY A 412 24.33 48.37 -3.95
C GLY A 412 23.06 49.19 -3.90
N ALA A 413 23.14 50.33 -3.22
CA ALA A 413 22.08 51.29 -2.99
C ALA A 413 21.39 51.76 -4.29
N LEU A 414 20.06 51.93 -4.22
CA LEU A 414 19.30 52.71 -5.21
C LEU A 414 19.16 54.18 -4.74
N PRO A 415 19.29 55.15 -5.66
CA PRO A 415 19.21 56.59 -5.37
C PRO A 415 17.75 57.11 -5.28
N PRO A 416 17.53 58.35 -4.79
CA PRO A 416 16.23 58.83 -4.34
C PRO A 416 15.41 59.53 -5.43
N GLY A 417 14.09 59.52 -5.23
CA GLY A 417 13.16 60.60 -5.60
C GLY A 417 12.69 60.65 -7.06
N ASN A 418 11.38 60.48 -7.28
CA ASN A 418 10.53 61.62 -7.60
C ASN A 418 9.04 61.30 -7.51
N GLU A 419 8.34 62.37 -7.14
CA GLU A 419 6.95 62.54 -6.73
C GLU A 419 5.91 62.03 -7.74
N LEU A 420 4.71 61.67 -7.24
CA LEU A 420 3.42 62.15 -7.78
C LEU A 420 2.25 61.84 -6.80
N LYS A 421 1.90 62.88 -6.03
CA LYS A 421 0.56 63.41 -5.70
C LYS A 421 -0.57 62.49 -5.19
N ASP A 422 -0.96 62.82 -3.95
CA ASP A 422 -2.30 62.82 -3.33
C ASP A 422 -3.49 62.55 -4.26
N GLN A 423 -4.38 61.61 -3.86
CA GLN A 423 -5.81 61.87 -3.67
C GLN A 423 -6.44 60.96 -2.59
N ALA A 424 -6.80 61.62 -1.48
CA ALA A 424 -7.88 61.43 -0.52
C ALA A 424 -8.66 60.10 -0.36
N ILE A 425 -8.75 59.73 0.92
CA ILE A 425 -9.65 58.78 1.59
C ILE A 425 -11.11 59.35 1.64
N PRO A 426 -12.16 58.51 1.75
CA PRO A 426 -12.82 58.29 3.06
C PRO A 426 -13.11 56.78 3.29
N GLN A 427 -12.59 56.15 4.35
CA GLN A 427 -13.20 55.99 5.68
C GLN A 427 -14.74 55.88 5.67
N ASN A 428 -15.22 54.68 5.97
CA ASN A 428 -16.42 54.47 6.77
C ASN A 428 -16.15 53.30 7.74
N GLU A 429 -16.04 53.65 9.02
CA GLU A 429 -16.25 52.76 10.16
C GLU A 429 -17.76 52.61 10.45
N GLU A 430 -18.06 51.70 11.38
CA GLU A 430 -19.34 51.32 12.02
C GLU A 430 -20.08 50.12 11.43
N SER A 431 -20.53 49.13 12.21
CA SER A 431 -20.23 48.68 13.58
C SER A 431 -20.98 47.35 13.77
N ALA A 432 -20.48 46.53 14.69
CA ALA A 432 -21.03 45.22 15.06
C ALA A 432 -22.46 45.29 15.62
N HIS A 433 -23.25 44.22 15.44
CA HIS A 433 -23.92 43.45 16.52
C HIS A 433 -25.20 42.70 16.09
N ARG A 434 -25.37 41.52 16.72
CA ARG A 434 -26.59 40.68 16.86
C ARG A 434 -27.00 39.90 15.59
N SER A 435 -27.26 38.60 15.65
CA SER A 435 -28.17 37.96 16.60
C SER A 435 -27.89 36.47 16.76
N SER A 436 -27.80 36.01 18.01
CA SER A 436 -28.19 34.66 18.42
C SER A 436 -29.58 34.74 19.09
N GLN A 437 -30.26 33.59 19.14
CA GLN A 437 -31.51 33.28 19.86
C GLN A 437 -32.86 33.68 19.23
N ALA A 438 -33.64 32.66 18.88
CA ALA A 438 -35.00 32.37 19.40
C ALA A 438 -35.56 31.17 18.58
N ALA A 439 -35.69 29.97 19.15
CA ALA A 439 -36.77 29.49 20.02
C ALA A 439 -38.04 29.05 19.26
N THR A 440 -38.21 27.73 19.18
CA THR A 440 -39.36 26.93 19.65
C THR A 440 -40.80 27.45 19.44
N ARG A 441 -41.62 26.59 18.81
CA ARG A 441 -42.93 26.01 19.28
C ARG A 441 -44.18 26.19 18.39
N CYS A 442 -44.97 25.10 18.35
CA CYS A 442 -46.41 24.94 18.02
C CYS A 442 -46.82 25.01 16.54
N ASP A 443 -47.77 24.24 16.01
CA ASP A 443 -48.60 23.11 16.49
C ASP A 443 -49.33 22.52 15.27
N ASP A 444 -49.90 21.33 15.45
CA ASP A 444 -50.74 20.51 14.57
C ASP A 444 -51.74 21.24 13.64
N ARG A 445 -51.94 20.68 12.43
CA ARG A 445 -53.31 20.40 11.92
C ARG A 445 -53.37 19.40 10.76
N VAL A 446 -54.20 18.40 10.99
CA VAL A 446 -54.76 17.36 10.12
C VAL A 446 -55.68 17.95 9.04
N THR A 447 -55.61 17.43 7.79
CA THR A 447 -56.79 17.17 6.92
C THR A 447 -56.51 16.11 5.83
N SER A 448 -57.05 14.90 6.07
CA SER A 448 -57.80 13.98 5.18
C SER A 448 -57.65 13.96 3.63
N SER A 449 -57.18 12.80 3.11
CA SER A 449 -57.79 11.85 2.13
C SER A 449 -58.25 12.27 0.71
N PRO A 450 -58.55 11.31 -0.22
CA PRO A 450 -57.92 10.01 -0.53
C PRO A 450 -57.75 9.75 -2.06
N ARG A 451 -57.08 8.66 -2.48
CA ARG A 451 -57.50 7.85 -3.64
C ARG A 451 -56.93 6.42 -3.63
N GLU A 452 -57.87 5.50 -3.79
CA GLU A 452 -57.79 4.05 -4.04
C GLU A 452 -56.81 3.72 -5.18
N GLY A 453 -56.18 2.55 -5.34
CA GLY A 453 -56.36 1.21 -4.79
C GLY A 453 -56.14 0.21 -5.94
N GLN A 454 -55.34 -0.86 -5.74
CA GLN A 454 -55.63 -2.24 -6.19
C GLN A 454 -54.50 -3.23 -5.88
N LEU A 455 -54.95 -4.47 -5.64
CA LEU A 455 -54.30 -5.63 -5.02
C LEU A 455 -53.60 -6.56 -6.03
N ALA A 456 -52.61 -7.33 -5.56
CA ALA A 456 -52.37 -8.74 -5.89
C ALA A 456 -51.36 -9.33 -4.87
N GLN A 457 -51.82 -10.03 -3.82
CA GLN A 457 -51.86 -11.50 -3.66
C GLN A 457 -50.52 -12.24 -3.86
N GLY A 458 -49.99 -12.83 -2.77
CA GLY A 458 -48.94 -13.86 -2.78
C GLY A 458 -49.47 -15.28 -2.56
N PRO A 459 -48.60 -16.29 -2.43
CA PRO A 459 -48.90 -17.53 -1.70
C PRO A 459 -47.80 -17.86 -0.66
N GLN A 460 -48.14 -18.02 0.62
CA GLN A 460 -48.49 -19.26 1.34
C GLN A 460 -47.37 -20.32 1.48
N ALA A 461 -46.96 -20.53 2.74
CA ALA A 461 -46.21 -21.66 3.25
C ALA A 461 -47.09 -22.92 3.47
N PRO A 462 -46.50 -24.12 3.65
CA PRO A 462 -47.20 -25.23 4.25
C PRO A 462 -46.66 -25.67 5.63
N ASP A 463 -47.58 -26.32 6.33
CA ASP A 463 -47.70 -26.62 7.74
C ASP A 463 -47.07 -27.97 8.17
N ARG A 464 -46.92 -28.13 9.50
CA ARG A 464 -46.30 -29.22 10.26
C ARG A 464 -47.13 -30.51 10.31
N ARG A 465 -46.43 -31.66 10.35
CA ARG A 465 -46.74 -32.90 11.13
C ARG A 465 -45.36 -33.53 11.43
N GLY A 466 -44.96 -34.02 12.60
CA GLY A 466 -45.65 -34.62 13.74
C GLY A 466 -45.00 -35.99 13.98
N VAL A 467 -44.65 -36.29 15.25
CA VAL A 467 -44.58 -37.63 15.88
C VAL A 467 -43.20 -38.29 16.14
N ARG A 468 -42.97 -38.49 17.46
CA ARG A 468 -42.39 -39.64 18.21
C ARG A 468 -41.01 -39.53 18.90
N ARG A 469 -41.12 -39.83 20.20
CA ARG A 469 -40.17 -40.03 21.31
C ARG A 469 -39.10 -41.11 21.07
N SER A 470 -37.94 -40.92 21.68
CA SER A 470 -37.23 -41.94 22.49
C SER A 470 -35.98 -41.36 23.17
N ASP A 471 -36.06 -41.19 24.50
CA ASP A 471 -34.94 -41.28 25.47
C ASP A 471 -34.83 -42.76 25.93
N PRO A 472 -33.77 -43.27 26.63
CA PRO A 472 -32.98 -42.56 27.65
C PRO A 472 -31.49 -42.97 27.86
N MET A 473 -30.86 -42.31 28.85
CA MET A 473 -29.75 -42.71 29.76
C MET A 473 -28.54 -41.74 29.72
N LEU A 474 -27.80 -41.46 30.80
CA LEU A 474 -27.99 -41.33 32.26
C LEU A 474 -26.59 -40.89 32.81
N SER A 475 -26.56 -39.99 33.79
CA SER A 475 -25.48 -39.62 34.78
C SER A 475 -25.23 -38.09 34.76
N GLY A 476 -25.52 -37.31 35.82
CA GLY A 476 -25.12 -37.44 37.24
C GLY A 476 -23.72 -36.82 37.37
N SER A 477 -23.43 -35.71 38.06
CA SER A 477 -23.81 -35.24 39.41
C SER A 477 -23.34 -33.76 39.57
N ALA A 478 -24.17 -32.84 40.07
CA ALA A 478 -24.25 -32.35 41.46
C ALA A 478 -23.46 -31.06 41.77
N HIS A 479 -24.25 -30.02 42.13
CA HIS A 479 -23.94 -28.75 42.80
C HIS A 479 -23.52 -28.97 44.29
N PRO A 480 -22.97 -27.94 45.00
CA PRO A 480 -23.85 -26.98 45.69
C PRO A 480 -23.40 -25.51 45.63
N THR A 481 -24.43 -24.67 45.54
CA THR A 481 -24.56 -23.27 45.93
C THR A 481 -24.28 -23.04 47.42
N ASN A 482 -23.90 -21.82 47.79
CA ASN A 482 -24.15 -21.27 49.13
C ASN A 482 -24.48 -19.77 49.03
N ASP A 483 -25.72 -19.43 49.37
CA ASP A 483 -26.19 -18.11 49.78
C ASP A 483 -25.92 -17.91 51.28
N ILE A 484 -25.51 -16.72 51.72
CA ILE A 484 -25.88 -16.13 53.02
C ILE A 484 -26.07 -14.61 52.85
N ALA A 485 -27.13 -14.11 53.49
CA ALA A 485 -27.75 -12.80 53.36
C ALA A 485 -27.26 -11.71 54.36
N SER A 486 -27.67 -10.48 54.03
CA SER A 486 -28.13 -9.35 54.89
C SER A 486 -27.13 -8.55 55.75
N ALA A 487 -27.08 -7.22 55.59
CA ALA A 487 -27.88 -6.25 56.35
C ALA A 487 -27.48 -4.76 56.12
N HIS A 488 -28.51 -3.92 55.93
CA HIS A 488 -28.71 -2.50 56.29
C HIS A 488 -27.57 -1.45 56.40
N GLY A 489 -27.84 -0.28 55.80
CA GLY A 489 -27.29 1.01 56.23
C GLY A 489 -27.57 2.15 55.25
N ASP A 490 -28.76 2.76 55.35
CA ASP A 490 -29.08 4.06 54.73
C ASP A 490 -28.27 5.18 55.40
N VAL A 491 -27.69 6.09 54.60
CA VAL A 491 -27.58 7.51 54.95
C VAL A 491 -27.60 8.35 53.67
N ASP A 492 -28.63 9.17 53.56
CA ASP A 492 -28.77 10.29 52.63
C ASP A 492 -27.73 11.38 52.91
N GLU A 493 -27.09 11.91 51.87
CA GLU A 493 -26.67 13.32 51.85
C GLU A 493 -26.60 13.83 50.40
N GLU A 494 -27.69 14.46 49.95
CA GLU A 494 -27.70 15.35 48.78
C GLU A 494 -27.03 16.69 49.13
N MET A 495 -26.08 17.14 48.30
CA MET A 495 -25.84 18.58 48.06
C MET A 495 -25.26 18.83 46.65
N PRO A 496 -25.53 20.02 46.06
CA PRO A 496 -25.75 20.16 44.62
C PRO A 496 -24.50 20.58 43.85
N LEU A 497 -24.31 20.01 42.66
CA LEU A 497 -23.34 20.48 41.67
C LEU A 497 -23.95 21.61 40.84
N GLY A 498 -23.44 22.83 41.04
CA GLY A 498 -23.71 23.98 40.18
C GLY A 498 -23.05 23.83 38.78
N PRO A 499 -23.49 24.61 37.78
CA PRO A 499 -23.01 24.49 36.41
C PRO A 499 -21.57 25.03 36.27
N LEU A 500 -20.66 24.17 35.81
CA LEU A 500 -19.32 24.56 35.38
C LEU A 500 -19.42 25.30 34.04
N GLN A 501 -19.10 26.59 34.07
CA GLN A 501 -18.77 27.40 32.90
C GLN A 501 -17.50 26.83 32.25
N VAL A 502 -17.61 26.40 30.99
CA VAL A 502 -16.46 26.12 30.13
C VAL A 502 -16.41 27.23 29.09
N ASP A 503 -15.71 28.30 29.43
CA ASP A 503 -15.22 29.30 28.49
C ASP A 503 -13.78 29.64 28.87
N ALA A 504 -12.93 29.77 27.85
CA ALA A 504 -11.55 30.30 27.85
C ALA A 504 -10.38 29.37 28.24
N VAL A 505 -9.95 28.49 27.32
CA VAL A 505 -8.51 28.22 27.07
C VAL A 505 -8.29 27.89 25.58
N PHE A 506 -8.50 28.86 24.67
CA PHE A 506 -7.97 28.81 23.29
C PHE A 506 -7.83 30.24 22.76
N ALA A 507 -6.90 31.02 23.34
CA ALA A 507 -6.50 32.32 22.81
C ALA A 507 -5.22 32.83 23.50
N SER A 508 -4.04 32.21 23.30
CA SER A 508 -2.77 32.90 23.62
C SER A 508 -1.48 32.38 22.98
N LEU A 509 -1.49 31.79 21.78
CA LEU A 509 -0.22 31.43 21.09
C LEU A 509 -0.18 31.80 19.60
N GLY A 510 -0.84 32.88 19.22
CA GLY A 510 -0.74 33.45 17.88
C GLY A 510 -0.54 34.97 17.94
N ARG A 511 0.71 35.41 18.09
CA ARG A 511 1.26 36.72 17.66
C ARG A 511 2.59 36.99 18.37
N GLN A 512 3.69 36.77 17.64
CA GLN A 512 5.04 37.37 17.74
C GLN A 512 5.97 36.41 16.99
N SER A 513 6.65 36.72 15.89
CA SER A 513 6.84 37.91 15.09
C SER A 513 7.21 37.43 13.66
N ILE A 514 6.96 38.28 12.67
CA ILE A 514 7.26 38.12 11.24
C ILE A 514 8.75 37.85 11.01
#